data_AF-A0A7C8J8J6-F1
#
_entry.id   AF-A0A7C8J8J6-F1
#
_cell.length_a   1.000
_cell.length_b   1.000
_cell.length_c   1.000
_cell.angle_alpha   90.00
_cell.angle_beta   90.00
_cell.angle_gamma   90.00
#
_symmetry.space_group_name_H-M   'P 1'
#
loop_
_entity.id
_entity.type
_entity.pdbx_description
1 polymer ?
#
loop_
_entity_poly.entity_id
_entity_poly.type
_entity_poly.pdbx_seq_one_letter_code
_entity_poly.pdbx_strand_id
1 'polypeptide(L)'
;MDLNPYKFEAPFEAYEFANHIISSGAQLAIVPMAWETKDPYDDSRLQRNAKVMHHSTVNYWSIRLEPLFGTAKPESEGWVRTDKKTVDGTDWEWEYLGDDKWGRVYTKEQEKLVFVTCNRTGRENGTLFMGSSVIMSIKKKSVDAPRCGNLENYQAMGIAEEGLMIVEVDI
;
A
#
# COMPACT_ATOMS: atom_id res chain seq x y z
N MET A 1 -1.88 -5.31 12.84
CA MET A 1 -1.09 -5.75 11.67
C MET A 1 -0.69 -4.50 10.93
N ASP A 2 0.58 -4.35 10.59
CA ASP A 2 1.20 -3.08 10.21
C ASP A 2 0.63 -2.45 8.93
N LEU A 3 0.28 -3.23 7.92
CA LEU A 3 -0.34 -2.65 6.71
C LEU A 3 -1.76 -2.18 6.96
N ASN A 4 -2.52 -2.73 7.91
CA ASN A 4 -3.91 -2.33 8.11
C ASN A 4 -3.98 -1.00 8.86
N PRO A 5 -5.06 -0.21 8.67
CA PRO A 5 -5.36 0.88 9.59
C PRO A 5 -5.34 0.37 11.03
N TYR A 6 -4.83 1.17 11.96
CA TYR A 6 -4.72 0.76 13.36
C TYR A 6 -6.07 0.22 13.88
N LYS A 7 -6.05 -1.04 14.32
CA LYS A 7 -7.22 -1.82 14.79
C LYS A 7 -8.40 -1.89 13.82
N PHE A 8 -8.22 -1.56 12.54
CA PHE A 8 -9.30 -1.33 11.57
C PHE A 8 -10.25 -0.18 11.96
N GLU A 9 -9.79 0.74 12.80
CA GLU A 9 -10.55 1.88 13.31
C GLU A 9 -9.98 3.22 12.83
N ALA A 10 -8.68 3.30 12.56
CA ALA A 10 -8.06 4.49 12.00
C ALA A 10 -8.58 4.77 10.56
N PRO A 11 -8.55 6.05 10.12
CA PRO A 11 -8.86 6.40 8.74
C PRO A 11 -8.05 5.56 7.75
N PHE A 12 -8.66 5.16 6.65
CA PHE A 12 -7.97 4.35 5.64
C PHE A 12 -6.76 5.12 5.09
N GLU A 13 -6.86 6.43 4.92
CA GLU A 13 -5.81 7.28 4.37
C GLU A 13 -4.67 7.61 5.37
N ALA A 14 -4.71 7.02 6.57
CA ALA A 14 -3.67 7.19 7.58
C ALA A 14 -2.31 6.61 7.14
N TYR A 15 -2.33 5.52 6.35
CA TYR A 15 -1.17 4.87 5.73
C TYR A 15 0.07 4.75 6.65
N GLU A 16 -0.14 4.33 7.90
CA GLU A 16 0.83 4.44 8.99
C GLU A 16 2.17 3.77 8.63
N PHE A 17 2.13 2.56 8.09
CA PHE A 17 3.32 1.81 7.69
C PHE A 17 4.06 2.42 6.50
N ALA A 18 3.36 2.83 5.45
CA ALA A 18 3.98 3.48 4.28
C ALA A 18 4.65 4.81 4.66
N ASN A 19 3.99 5.58 5.53
CA ASN A 19 4.54 6.82 6.06
C ASN A 19 5.78 6.58 6.92
N HIS A 20 5.79 5.49 7.70
CA HIS A 20 6.96 5.09 8.45
C HIS A 20 8.15 4.73 7.54
N ILE A 21 7.92 4.00 6.45
CA ILE A 21 8.94 3.71 5.43
C ILE A 21 9.56 5.01 4.90
N ILE A 22 8.73 5.98 4.50
CA ILE A 22 9.19 7.28 3.98
C ILE A 22 10.02 8.01 5.05
N SER A 23 9.49 8.14 6.27
CA SER A 23 10.14 8.90 7.35
C SER A 23 11.46 8.28 7.82
N SER A 24 11.57 6.95 7.80
CA SER A 24 12.81 6.25 8.11
C SER A 24 13.80 6.29 6.94
N GLY A 25 13.31 6.54 5.72
CA GLY A 25 14.10 6.49 4.50
C GLY A 25 14.55 5.08 4.15
N ALA A 26 13.77 4.07 4.51
CA ALA A 26 14.05 2.68 4.22
C ALA A 26 13.97 2.42 2.70
N GLN A 27 14.97 1.71 2.17
CA GLN A 27 15.01 1.30 0.76
C GLN A 27 14.52 -0.14 0.55
N LEU A 28 14.36 -0.89 1.64
CA LEU A 28 13.88 -2.27 1.65
C LEU A 28 12.87 -2.45 2.79
N ALA A 29 11.68 -2.91 2.45
CA ALA A 29 10.62 -3.26 3.39
C ALA A 29 10.27 -4.74 3.22
N ILE A 30 10.41 -5.53 4.30
CA ILE A 30 10.12 -6.97 4.31
C ILE A 30 8.98 -7.20 5.29
N VAL A 31 7.91 -7.85 4.84
CA VAL A 31 6.71 -8.09 5.64
C VAL A 31 6.38 -9.58 5.67
N PRO A 32 6.81 -10.29 6.72
CA PRO A 32 6.30 -11.62 7.03
C PRO A 32 4.83 -11.55 7.43
N MET A 33 3.98 -12.38 6.83
CA MET A 33 2.53 -12.28 7.00
C MET A 33 1.84 -13.64 7.16
N ALA A 34 0.71 -13.57 7.87
CA ALA A 34 -0.34 -14.57 7.85
C ALA A 34 -1.65 -13.88 7.45
N TRP A 35 -1.69 -13.40 6.20
CA TRP A 35 -2.82 -12.67 5.64
C TRP A 35 -3.90 -13.64 5.17
N GLU A 36 -5.06 -13.53 5.81
CA GLU A 36 -6.24 -14.34 5.51
C GLU A 36 -7.07 -13.79 4.35
N THR A 37 -7.93 -14.64 3.79
CA THR A 37 -9.03 -14.19 2.93
C THR A 37 -10.38 -14.59 3.52
N LYS A 38 -11.40 -13.82 3.16
CA LYS A 38 -12.80 -14.18 3.37
C LYS A 38 -13.46 -14.70 2.08
N ASP A 39 -12.72 -14.72 0.97
CA ASP A 39 -13.24 -15.20 -0.30
C ASP A 39 -13.53 -16.71 -0.23
N PRO A 40 -14.68 -17.16 -0.76
CA PRO A 40 -15.07 -18.57 -0.70
C PRO A 40 -14.25 -19.38 -1.70
N TYR A 41 -13.14 -19.93 -1.20
CA TYR A 41 -12.33 -20.91 -1.91
C TYR A 41 -12.58 -22.30 -1.33
N ASP A 42 -13.09 -23.20 -2.17
CA ASP A 42 -13.06 -24.64 -1.91
C ASP A 42 -11.70 -25.23 -2.36
N ASP A 43 -11.44 -26.47 -1.94
CA ASP A 43 -10.16 -27.14 -2.20
C ASP A 43 -9.92 -27.35 -3.71
N SER A 44 -10.98 -27.53 -4.50
CA SER A 44 -10.86 -27.69 -5.96
C SER A 44 -10.43 -26.40 -6.65
N ARG A 45 -10.93 -25.24 -6.18
CA ARG A 45 -10.56 -23.91 -6.67
C ARG A 45 -9.14 -23.56 -6.22
N LEU A 46 -8.75 -23.94 -5.00
CA LEU A 46 -7.38 -23.77 -4.52
C LEU A 46 -6.39 -24.57 -5.36
N GLN A 47 -6.65 -25.86 -5.59
CA GLN A 47 -5.76 -26.70 -6.39
C GLN A 47 -5.62 -26.20 -7.84
N ARG A 48 -6.74 -25.86 -8.49
CA ARG A 48 -6.70 -25.36 -9.88
C ARG A 48 -5.94 -24.03 -10.02
N ASN A 49 -6.04 -23.18 -9.01
CA ASN A 49 -5.46 -21.84 -9.04
C ASN A 49 -4.21 -21.73 -8.16
N ALA A 50 -3.60 -22.84 -7.72
CA ALA A 50 -2.60 -22.83 -6.66
C ALA A 50 -1.42 -21.90 -6.95
N LYS A 51 -1.04 -21.77 -8.22
CA LYS A 51 0.05 -20.93 -8.74
C LYS A 51 -0.39 -19.54 -9.23
N VAL A 52 -1.69 -19.24 -9.16
CA VAL A 52 -2.24 -17.94 -9.52
C VAL A 52 -2.22 -17.05 -8.28
N MET A 53 -1.74 -15.81 -8.40
CA MET A 53 -1.73 -14.85 -7.29
C MET A 53 -3.14 -14.36 -6.94
N HIS A 54 -3.36 -13.99 -5.68
CA HIS A 54 -4.63 -13.43 -5.23
C HIS A 54 -4.71 -11.92 -5.52
N HIS A 55 -5.27 -11.55 -6.67
CA HIS A 55 -5.31 -10.16 -7.15
C HIS A 55 -5.86 -9.16 -6.12
N SER A 56 -6.98 -9.47 -5.46
CA SER A 56 -7.60 -8.56 -4.49
C SER A 56 -6.70 -8.28 -3.28
N THR A 57 -6.00 -9.31 -2.79
CA THR A 57 -5.10 -9.18 -1.64
C THR A 57 -3.87 -8.36 -2.00
N VAL A 58 -3.23 -8.67 -3.13
CA VAL A 58 -2.04 -7.91 -3.55
C VAL A 58 -2.40 -6.48 -3.91
N ASN A 59 -3.56 -6.25 -4.53
CA ASN A 59 -4.06 -4.90 -4.78
C ASN A 59 -4.31 -4.13 -3.48
N TYR A 60 -4.88 -4.77 -2.46
CA TYR A 60 -5.03 -4.15 -1.14
C TYR A 60 -3.67 -3.73 -0.57
N TRP A 61 -2.67 -4.62 -0.59
CA TRP A 61 -1.32 -4.28 -0.12
C TRP A 61 -0.72 -3.11 -0.89
N SER A 62 -0.86 -3.08 -2.22
CA SER A 62 -0.41 -1.97 -3.05
C SER A 62 -1.10 -0.65 -2.68
N ILE A 63 -2.41 -0.66 -2.46
CA ILE A 63 -3.16 0.54 -2.02
C ILE A 63 -2.64 1.03 -0.67
N ARG A 64 -2.30 0.13 0.26
CA ARG A 64 -1.73 0.52 1.57
C ARG A 64 -0.33 1.15 1.47
N LEU A 65 0.31 1.03 0.32
CA LEU A 65 1.58 1.67 -0.02
C LEU A 65 1.40 2.94 -0.87
N GLU A 66 0.16 3.43 -1.07
CA GLU A 66 -0.15 4.60 -1.91
C GLU A 66 0.80 5.81 -1.69
N PRO A 67 1.15 6.22 -0.45
CA PRO A 67 2.08 7.35 -0.25
C PRO A 67 3.45 7.20 -0.91
N LEU A 68 3.91 5.97 -1.15
CA LEU A 68 5.18 5.67 -1.80
C LEU A 68 5.11 5.86 -3.32
N PHE A 69 3.92 5.71 -3.90
CA PHE A 69 3.68 6.09 -5.28
C PHE A 69 3.48 7.60 -5.37
N GLY A 70 2.84 8.23 -4.39
CA GLY A 70 2.58 9.67 -4.32
C GLY A 70 1.49 10.17 -5.30
N THR A 71 1.31 11.49 -5.37
CA THR A 71 0.26 12.13 -6.19
C THR A 71 0.81 12.79 -7.46
N ALA A 72 0.04 12.71 -8.55
CA ALA A 72 0.34 13.40 -9.82
C ALA A 72 0.10 14.91 -9.79
N LYS A 73 -0.46 15.43 -8.69
CA LYS A 73 -0.84 16.83 -8.53
C LYS A 73 -0.02 17.47 -7.41
N PRO A 74 1.08 18.18 -7.73
CA PRO A 74 1.75 19.01 -6.75
C PRO A 74 0.86 20.19 -6.28
N GLU A 75 -0.07 20.67 -7.13
CA GLU A 75 -0.85 21.88 -6.83
C GLU A 75 -2.01 21.74 -5.83
N SER A 76 -2.38 20.53 -5.39
CA SER A 76 -3.45 20.34 -4.39
C SER A 76 -2.93 20.21 -2.96
N GLU A 77 -1.61 20.30 -2.76
CA GLU A 77 -1.00 20.33 -1.44
C GLU A 77 -1.24 21.72 -0.82
N GLY A 78 -2.44 21.91 -0.24
CA GLY A 78 -2.71 23.04 0.63
C GLY A 78 -4.04 23.75 0.44
N TRP A 79 -4.88 23.46 -0.56
CA TRP A 79 -6.17 24.14 -0.70
C TRP A 79 -7.35 23.16 -0.64
N VAL A 80 -8.25 23.36 0.31
CA VAL A 80 -9.46 22.54 0.47
C VAL A 80 -10.68 23.44 0.44
N ARG A 81 -11.75 22.96 -0.19
CA ARG A 81 -13.06 23.62 -0.20
C ARG A 81 -13.77 23.36 1.13
N THR A 82 -14.08 24.40 1.88
CA THR A 82 -14.83 24.29 3.14
C THR A 82 -16.19 24.95 3.00
N ASP A 83 -17.22 24.32 3.57
CA ASP A 83 -18.57 24.86 3.59
C ASP A 83 -18.70 25.84 4.77
N LYS A 84 -19.00 27.10 4.47
CA LYS A 84 -19.21 28.14 5.46
C LYS A 84 -20.71 28.39 5.60
N LYS A 85 -21.24 28.17 6.81
CA LYS A 85 -22.64 28.50 7.10
C LYS A 85 -22.77 30.02 7.23
N THR A 86 -23.58 30.62 6.36
CA THR A 86 -23.96 32.02 6.41
C THR A 86 -25.42 32.15 6.87
N VAL A 87 -25.86 33.38 7.14
CA VAL A 87 -27.23 33.65 7.63
C VAL A 87 -28.28 33.28 6.58
N ASP A 88 -27.91 33.30 5.30
CA ASP A 88 -28.81 33.08 4.16
C ASP A 88 -28.62 31.69 3.50
N GLY A 89 -27.78 30.81 4.04
CA GLY A 89 -27.56 29.46 3.51
C GLY A 89 -26.17 28.87 3.79
N THR A 90 -25.78 27.87 3.01
CA THR A 90 -24.42 27.31 3.02
C THR A 90 -23.67 27.84 1.79
N ASP A 91 -22.58 28.56 2.01
CA ASP A 91 -21.67 29.01 0.95
C ASP A 91 -20.35 28.25 1.03
N TRP A 92 -19.45 28.40 0.07
CA TRP A 92 -18.13 27.73 0.11
C TRP A 92 -16.97 28.73 0.01
N GLU A 93 -15.90 28.44 0.75
CA GLU A 93 -14.65 29.18 0.68
C GLU A 93 -13.48 28.23 0.39
N TRP A 94 -12.42 28.77 -0.22
CA TRP A 94 -11.15 28.07 -0.38
C TRP A 94 -10.25 28.42 0.81
N GLU A 95 -9.87 27.42 1.59
CA GLU A 95 -8.97 27.59 2.73
C GLU A 95 -7.57 27.05 2.39
N TYR A 96 -6.54 27.87 2.61
CA TYR A 96 -5.15 27.43 2.55
C TYR A 96 -4.80 26.73 3.86
N LEU A 97 -4.59 25.42 3.82
CA LEU A 97 -4.33 24.56 4.97
C LEU A 97 -2.84 24.35 5.25
N GLY A 98 -1.95 24.99 4.49
CA GLY A 98 -0.50 24.83 4.63
C GLY A 98 -0.06 23.36 4.53
N ASP A 99 1.22 23.11 4.80
CA ASP A 99 1.79 21.75 4.84
C ASP A 99 1.35 20.95 6.09
N ASP A 100 0.57 21.55 7.01
CA ASP A 100 0.70 21.24 8.43
C ASP A 100 -0.58 20.98 9.24
N LYS A 101 -1.78 20.89 8.65
CA LYS A 101 -2.97 20.52 9.46
C LYS A 101 -2.91 19.12 10.11
N TRP A 102 -2.00 18.24 9.65
CA TRP A 102 -1.75 16.89 10.19
C TRP A 102 -0.29 16.65 10.60
N GLY A 103 0.57 17.67 10.64
CA GLY A 103 1.99 17.52 11.04
C GLY A 103 2.83 16.59 10.14
N ARG A 104 2.43 16.39 8.89
CA ARG A 104 3.10 15.47 7.94
C ARG A 104 4.31 16.15 7.27
N VAL A 105 5.38 16.31 8.03
CA VAL A 105 6.70 16.66 7.49
C VAL A 105 7.31 15.39 6.85
N TYR A 106 7.08 15.16 5.56
CA TYR A 106 7.78 14.12 4.81
C TYR A 106 9.07 14.69 4.26
N THR A 107 10.16 14.55 5.02
CA THR A 107 11.48 15.14 4.72
C THR A 107 12.37 14.30 3.81
N LYS A 108 11.94 13.13 3.34
CA LYS A 108 12.79 12.32 2.45
C LYS A 108 12.04 11.93 1.18
N GLU A 109 12.53 12.42 0.04
CA GLU A 109 12.15 11.84 -1.25
C GLU A 109 12.61 10.37 -1.27
N GLN A 110 11.67 9.46 -1.57
CA GLN A 110 11.99 8.05 -1.75
C GLN A 110 12.24 7.81 -3.25
N GLU A 111 13.50 7.69 -3.66
CA GLU A 111 13.86 7.42 -5.06
C GLU A 111 13.45 6.01 -5.49
N LYS A 112 13.67 5.05 -4.60
CA LYS A 112 13.39 3.62 -4.82
C LYS A 112 13.08 2.90 -3.51
N LEU A 113 12.10 2.02 -3.54
CA LEU A 113 11.79 1.07 -2.47
C LEU A 113 11.64 -0.33 -3.07
N VAL A 114 12.27 -1.33 -2.47
CA VAL A 114 11.92 -2.73 -2.68
C VAL A 114 10.98 -3.18 -1.57
N PHE A 115 9.80 -3.65 -1.94
CA PHE A 115 8.78 -4.15 -1.02
C PHE A 115 8.61 -5.66 -1.22
N VAL A 116 8.82 -6.42 -0.15
CA VAL A 116 8.77 -7.88 -0.12
C VAL A 116 7.72 -8.34 0.89
N THR A 117 6.82 -9.20 0.45
CA THR A 117 5.83 -9.86 1.29
C THR A 117 6.10 -11.36 1.31
N CYS A 118 6.14 -11.93 2.51
CA CYS A 118 6.31 -13.36 2.72
C CYS A 118 5.06 -13.86 3.44
N ASN A 119 4.03 -14.19 2.68
CA ASN A 119 2.74 -14.60 3.22
C ASN A 119 2.58 -16.12 3.16
N ARG A 120 2.16 -16.73 4.28
CA ARG A 120 1.92 -18.17 4.31
C ARG A 120 0.70 -18.58 3.48
N THR A 121 0.68 -19.84 3.09
CA THR A 121 -0.48 -20.54 2.51
C THR A 121 -1.10 -21.50 3.53
N GLY A 122 -2.25 -22.07 3.18
CA GLY A 122 -2.86 -23.18 3.93
C GLY A 122 -4.02 -22.75 4.83
N ARG A 123 -4.51 -23.70 5.63
CA ARG A 123 -5.66 -23.51 6.53
C ARG A 123 -5.31 -23.79 7.97
N GLU A 124 -5.90 -23.02 8.87
CA GLU A 124 -5.80 -23.23 10.31
C GLU A 124 -7.12 -22.86 10.97
N ASN A 125 -7.73 -23.78 11.73
CA ASN A 125 -9.00 -23.54 12.45
C ASN A 125 -10.13 -22.93 11.61
N GLY A 126 -10.22 -23.30 10.32
CA GLY A 126 -11.23 -22.78 9.39
C GLY A 126 -10.83 -21.49 8.67
N THR A 127 -9.79 -20.79 9.12
CA THR A 127 -9.21 -19.63 8.43
C THR A 127 -8.30 -20.08 7.29
N LEU A 128 -8.39 -19.40 6.15
CA LEU A 128 -7.60 -19.68 4.95
C LEU A 128 -6.62 -18.54 4.67
N PHE A 129 -5.34 -18.88 4.51
CA PHE A 129 -4.27 -17.96 4.17
C PHE A 129 -3.90 -18.09 2.70
N MET A 130 -3.83 -16.96 1.99
CA MET A 130 -3.82 -16.92 0.52
C MET A 130 -2.46 -16.73 -0.12
N GLY A 131 -1.36 -17.08 0.55
CA GLY A 131 -0.01 -17.01 -0.02
C GLY A 131 0.20 -15.70 -0.75
N SER A 132 0.46 -15.78 -2.05
CA SER A 132 0.64 -14.58 -2.89
C SER A 132 1.80 -13.71 -2.43
N SER A 133 2.84 -14.34 -1.88
CA SER A 133 4.10 -13.66 -1.57
C SER A 133 4.61 -12.92 -2.80
N VAL A 134 4.93 -11.64 -2.65
CA VAL A 134 5.25 -10.73 -3.75
C VAL A 134 6.55 -9.99 -3.44
N ILE A 135 7.34 -9.78 -4.49
CA ILE A 135 8.36 -8.73 -4.53
C ILE A 135 7.96 -7.70 -5.58
N MET A 136 8.08 -6.42 -5.22
CA MET A 136 7.85 -5.31 -6.14
C MET A 136 8.82 -4.17 -5.81
N SER A 137 9.24 -3.45 -6.85
CA SER A 137 10.02 -2.22 -6.71
C SER A 137 9.13 -1.02 -7.02
N ILE A 138 9.18 0.01 -6.19
CA ILE A 138 8.53 1.30 -6.45
C ILE A 138 9.65 2.30 -6.72
N LYS A 139 9.67 2.91 -7.90
CA LYS A 139 10.72 3.85 -8.32
C LYS A 139 10.14 5.17 -8.79
N LYS A 140 10.71 6.30 -8.36
CA LYS A 140 10.30 7.65 -8.83
C LYS A 140 10.46 7.74 -10.36
N LYS A 141 9.43 8.26 -11.06
CA LYS A 141 9.43 8.39 -12.53
C LYS A 141 10.60 9.21 -13.08
N SER A 142 10.98 10.28 -12.40
CA SER A 142 12.18 11.07 -12.69
C SER A 142 12.53 11.95 -11.48
N VAL A 143 13.74 12.52 -11.48
CA VAL A 143 14.19 13.46 -10.45
C VAL A 143 13.22 14.64 -10.31
N ASP A 144 12.69 15.14 -11.42
CA ASP A 144 11.79 16.30 -11.49
C ASP A 144 10.28 15.94 -11.50
N ALA A 145 9.93 14.65 -11.53
CA ALA A 145 8.52 14.24 -11.51
C ALA A 145 7.90 14.51 -10.12
N PRO A 146 6.57 14.76 -10.05
CA PRO A 146 5.82 14.69 -8.81
C PRO A 146 6.11 13.37 -8.09
N ARG A 147 5.76 13.25 -6.79
CA ARG A 147 5.82 11.97 -6.08
C ARG A 147 4.93 10.98 -6.85
N CYS A 148 5.48 10.27 -7.82
CA CYS A 148 4.79 9.43 -8.79
C CYS A 148 5.75 8.28 -9.08
N GLY A 149 5.55 7.19 -8.35
CA GLY A 149 6.30 5.95 -8.49
C GLY A 149 5.74 5.09 -9.61
N ASN A 150 6.62 4.41 -10.34
CA ASN A 150 6.26 3.27 -11.17
C ASN A 150 6.53 1.99 -10.40
N LEU A 151 5.67 1.00 -10.62
CA LEU A 151 5.88 -0.35 -10.15
C LEU A 151 6.76 -1.09 -11.17
N GLU A 152 7.91 -1.57 -10.71
CA GLU A 152 8.91 -2.33 -11.47
C GLU A 152 9.14 -3.69 -10.80
N ASN A 153 9.74 -4.63 -11.52
CA ASN A 153 10.17 -5.95 -11.00
C ASN A 153 9.10 -6.68 -10.18
N TYR A 154 7.86 -6.66 -10.66
CA TYR A 154 6.74 -7.33 -10.02
C TYR A 154 6.80 -8.84 -10.24
N GLN A 155 6.94 -9.60 -9.16
CA GLN A 155 6.78 -11.04 -9.18
C GLN A 155 5.95 -11.50 -7.97
N ALA A 156 5.14 -12.52 -8.19
CA ALA A 156 4.21 -13.05 -7.20
C ALA A 156 4.19 -14.57 -7.24
N MET A 157 4.15 -15.19 -6.07
CA MET A 157 3.80 -16.60 -5.91
C MET A 157 2.28 -16.79 -5.98
N GLY A 158 1.84 -18.04 -6.12
CA GLY A 158 0.43 -18.37 -6.12
C GLY A 158 -0.26 -18.36 -4.75
N ILE A 159 -1.59 -18.51 -4.79
CA ILE A 159 -2.44 -18.52 -3.59
C ILE A 159 -2.24 -19.72 -2.66
N ALA A 160 -1.75 -20.83 -3.20
CA ALA A 160 -1.53 -22.08 -2.47
C ALA A 160 -0.21 -22.74 -2.92
N GLU A 161 0.74 -21.93 -3.38
CA GLU A 161 2.05 -22.38 -3.82
C GLU A 161 3.03 -22.34 -2.64
N GLU A 162 3.48 -23.52 -2.21
CA GLU A 162 4.63 -23.66 -1.32
C GLU A 162 5.91 -23.70 -2.16
N GLY A 163 6.93 -22.94 -1.76
CA GLY A 163 8.19 -22.89 -2.49
C GLY A 163 9.02 -21.66 -2.14
N LEU A 164 10.02 -21.40 -2.99
CA LEU A 164 10.91 -20.25 -2.87
C LEU A 164 10.90 -19.48 -4.19
N MET A 165 10.62 -18.18 -4.11
CA MET A 165 10.81 -17.24 -5.20
C MET A 165 12.16 -16.53 -4.99
N ILE A 166 13.05 -16.60 -5.99
CA ILE A 166 14.36 -15.94 -5.96
C ILE A 166 14.35 -14.86 -7.03
N VAL A 167 14.61 -13.62 -6.63
CA VAL A 167 14.66 -12.47 -7.53
C VAL A 167 15.90 -11.64 -7.20
N GLU A 168 16.66 -11.30 -8.23
CA GLU A 168 17.76 -10.34 -8.12
C GLU A 168 17.18 -8.93 -8.21
N VAL A 169 17.53 -8.09 -7.22
CA VAL A 169 17.05 -6.70 -7.15
C VAL A 169 18.22 -5.77 -6.84
N ASP A 170 18.33 -4.70 -7.59
CA ASP A 170 19.23 -3.59 -7.24
C ASP A 170 18.60 -2.80 -6.08
N ILE A 171 19.41 -2.31 -5.14
CA ILE A 171 18.97 -1.44 -4.03
C ILE A 171 19.62 -0.07 -4.14
#